data_AF-A0A0G0BAY6-F1
#
_entry.id   AF-A0A0G0BAY6-F1
#
_cell.length_a   1.000
_cell.length_b   1.000
_cell.length_c   1.000
_cell.angle_alpha   90.00
_cell.angle_beta   90.00
_cell.angle_gamma   90.00
#
_symmetry.space_group_name_H-M   'P 1'
#
loop_
_entity.id
_entity.type
_entity.pdbx_description
1 polymer ?
#
loop_
_entity_poly.entity_id
_entity_poly.type
_entity_poly.pdbx_seq_one_letter_code
_entity_poly.pdbx_strand_id
1 'polypeptide(L)'
;KKFSHFKVALSIGVEKMVRSDLACSGVMFSIDTETGFKDVVLINASYGLGENIVQGAVNPDEYYIFKPTLKQGHNPILSKTIGTKKIKMIYHKGKKTTINISTTEKERNSFVLNDGEVLQLAKWACLIEEHYKKPMDMEWAKDGKSGKLFIVQARPETVQSQRDKTILEEYKINEKGKVLAAGKAVGDRIGQGMANVIESVHQIGKFGKGQVLVTDMTDPDWEPIMKIASAIVTNRGGRTAHAAIISRELGLPCIVGTTNATKKIKSGEKITVSCAEGEEGFVYSGLVPFKIMKTDLKKIPRPKTKIMMNVGNPEQAFEFRR
;
A
#
# COMPACT_ATOMS: atom_id res chain seq x y z
N LYS A 1 -26.81 -1.96 -0.67
CA LYS A 1 -26.66 -1.16 -1.91
C LYS A 1 -27.81 -1.51 -2.87
N LYS A 2 -28.84 -0.67 -2.97
CA LYS A 2 -29.98 -0.78 -3.91
C LYS A 2 -30.27 0.61 -4.49
N PHE A 3 -29.42 1.08 -5.40
CA PHE A 3 -29.71 2.30 -6.17
C PHE A 3 -29.99 1.87 -7.62
N SER A 4 -31.10 2.33 -8.19
CA SER A 4 -31.44 2.10 -9.59
C SER A 4 -30.35 2.73 -10.48
N HIS A 5 -29.83 1.99 -11.45
CA HIS A 5 -28.81 2.48 -12.39
C HIS A 5 -29.25 3.75 -13.14
N PHE A 6 -30.56 3.95 -13.33
CA PHE A 6 -31.13 5.14 -13.98
C PHE A 6 -31.18 6.39 -13.09
N LYS A 7 -30.79 6.31 -11.81
CA LYS A 7 -30.73 7.47 -10.90
C LYS A 7 -29.31 8.02 -10.69
N VAL A 8 -28.33 7.49 -11.43
CA VAL A 8 -26.93 7.90 -11.32
C VAL A 8 -26.53 8.63 -12.60
N ALA A 9 -26.03 9.86 -12.46
CA ALA A 9 -25.42 10.61 -13.54
C ALA A 9 -23.89 10.60 -13.38
N LEU A 10 -23.17 10.68 -14.49
CA LEU A 10 -21.71 10.83 -14.53
C LEU A 10 -21.38 12.20 -15.13
N SER A 11 -20.38 12.88 -14.57
CA SER A 11 -19.80 14.09 -15.17
C SER A 11 -18.48 13.73 -15.86
N ILE A 12 -18.22 14.32 -17.02
CA ILE A 12 -17.00 14.09 -17.80
C ILE A 12 -16.13 15.34 -17.69
N GLY A 13 -15.01 15.24 -16.99
CA GLY A 13 -13.98 16.28 -16.95
C GLY A 13 -13.08 16.19 -18.17
N VAL A 14 -12.98 17.28 -18.93
CA VAL A 14 -12.02 17.41 -20.04
C VAL A 14 -10.93 18.38 -19.61
N GLU A 15 -9.75 17.85 -19.31
CA GLU A 15 -8.61 18.61 -18.83
C GLU A 15 -7.48 18.67 -19.87
N LYS A 16 -6.73 19.78 -19.88
CA LYS A 16 -5.54 19.91 -20.72
C LYS A 16 -4.42 19.03 -20.18
N MET A 17 -3.89 18.15 -21.02
CA MET A 17 -2.79 17.27 -20.65
C MET A 17 -1.48 18.03 -20.37
N VAL A 18 -0.85 17.70 -19.24
CA VAL A 18 0.52 18.07 -18.89
C VAL A 18 1.51 17.17 -19.64
N ARG A 19 2.60 17.71 -20.19
CA ARG A 19 3.60 16.93 -20.96
C ARG A 19 4.57 16.16 -20.06
N SER A 20 4.04 15.38 -19.11
CA SER A 20 4.83 14.50 -18.25
C SER A 20 5.39 13.28 -18.97
N ASP A 21 4.88 12.96 -20.17
CA ASP A 21 5.50 12.00 -21.10
C ASP A 21 6.97 12.33 -21.42
N LEU A 22 7.34 13.62 -21.33
CA LEU A 22 8.69 14.13 -21.55
C LEU A 22 9.48 14.35 -20.24
N ALA A 23 8.87 14.09 -19.09
CA ALA A 23 9.49 14.25 -17.77
C ALA A 23 8.97 13.18 -16.81
N CYS A 24 8.17 13.59 -15.82
CA CYS A 24 7.74 12.72 -14.74
C CYS A 24 6.39 13.14 -14.17
N SER A 25 5.82 12.23 -13.41
CA SER A 25 4.57 12.42 -12.67
C SER A 25 4.55 11.48 -11.47
N GLY A 26 3.52 11.63 -10.65
CA GLY A 26 3.47 10.92 -9.39
C GLY A 26 2.17 11.08 -8.65
N VAL A 27 2.14 10.39 -7.53
CA VAL A 27 1.12 10.54 -6.49
C VAL A 27 1.78 11.08 -5.24
N MET A 28 1.03 11.78 -4.40
CA MET A 28 1.50 12.20 -3.10
C MET A 28 0.36 12.18 -2.09
N PHE A 29 0.70 11.82 -0.86
CA PHE A 29 -0.24 11.70 0.24
C PHE A 29 0.17 12.66 1.35
N SER A 30 -0.78 13.39 1.91
CA SER A 30 -0.53 14.23 3.10
C SER A 30 -0.49 13.39 4.39
N ILE A 31 -0.21 12.11 4.31
CA ILE A 31 -0.13 11.19 5.45
C ILE A 31 0.72 10.02 5.00
N ASP A 32 1.40 9.37 5.93
CA ASP A 32 1.95 8.06 5.62
C ASP A 32 0.81 7.04 5.43
N THR A 33 0.75 6.41 4.26
CA THR A 33 -0.36 5.53 3.88
C THR A 33 -0.28 4.15 4.55
N GLU A 34 0.88 3.75 5.07
CA GLU A 34 1.06 2.47 5.76
C GLU A 34 0.63 2.58 7.23
N THR A 35 1.20 3.54 7.97
CA THR A 35 1.01 3.69 9.43
C THR A 35 -0.05 4.72 9.80
N GLY A 36 -0.43 5.60 8.85
CA GLY A 36 -1.29 6.74 9.11
C GLY A 36 -0.59 7.90 9.82
N PHE A 37 0.75 7.93 9.91
CA PHE A 37 1.47 9.03 10.57
C PHE A 37 1.20 10.36 9.86
N LYS A 38 0.57 11.31 10.58
CA LYS A 38 0.00 12.55 10.00
C LYS A 38 1.02 13.66 9.79
N ASP A 39 2.20 13.57 10.39
CA ASP A 39 3.18 14.66 10.34
C ASP A 39 4.15 14.51 9.16
N VAL A 40 3.86 13.64 8.19
CA VAL A 40 4.66 13.47 6.97
C VAL A 40 3.85 13.62 5.69
N VAL A 41 4.52 14.05 4.63
CA VAL A 41 4.05 13.92 3.25
C VAL A 41 4.87 12.80 2.61
N LEU A 42 4.18 11.84 1.99
CA LEU A 42 4.76 10.81 1.14
C LEU A 42 4.61 11.26 -0.31
N ILE A 43 5.69 11.27 -1.08
CA ILE A 43 5.68 11.57 -2.51
C ILE A 43 6.26 10.38 -3.26
N ASN A 44 5.52 9.87 -4.23
CA ASN A 44 5.95 8.81 -5.13
C ASN A 44 6.11 9.37 -6.54
N ALA A 45 7.25 9.11 -7.19
CA ALA A 45 7.58 9.68 -8.50
C ALA A 45 8.11 8.63 -9.48
N SER A 46 7.66 8.69 -10.73
CA SER A 46 8.23 7.90 -11.84
C SER A 46 8.25 8.71 -13.14
N TYR A 47 8.96 8.22 -14.14
CA TYR A 47 9.05 8.87 -15.45
C TYR A 47 7.78 8.63 -16.28
N GLY A 48 7.46 9.59 -17.13
CA GLY A 48 6.31 9.52 -18.05
C GLY A 48 4.98 9.91 -17.40
N LEU A 49 3.89 9.50 -18.04
CA LEU A 49 2.52 9.72 -17.56
C LEU A 49 2.21 8.89 -16.31
N GLY A 50 1.35 9.42 -15.43
CA GLY A 50 1.17 8.92 -14.06
C GLY A 50 0.36 7.63 -13.94
N GLU A 51 -0.26 7.18 -15.03
CA GLU A 51 -1.15 6.02 -15.05
C GLU A 51 -0.48 4.75 -14.50
N ASN A 52 0.79 4.50 -14.82
CA ASN A 52 1.52 3.34 -14.31
C ASN A 52 1.68 3.35 -12.79
N ILE A 53 1.83 4.53 -12.17
CA ILE A 53 1.98 4.63 -10.71
C ILE A 53 0.63 4.38 -10.04
N VAL A 54 -0.43 5.00 -10.54
CA VAL A 54 -1.79 4.84 -10.02
C VAL A 54 -2.26 3.38 -10.12
N GLN A 55 -1.83 2.66 -11.17
CA GLN A 55 -2.15 1.24 -11.38
C GLN A 55 -1.23 0.26 -10.62
N GLY A 56 -0.13 0.72 -10.00
CA GLY A 56 0.87 -0.15 -9.37
C GLY A 56 1.81 -0.87 -10.35
N ALA A 57 1.79 -0.49 -11.64
CA ALA A 57 2.57 -1.14 -12.68
C ALA A 57 4.07 -0.77 -12.67
N VAL A 58 4.48 0.18 -11.83
CA VAL A 58 5.87 0.62 -11.69
C VAL A 58 6.20 0.86 -10.22
N ASN A 59 7.41 0.46 -9.80
CA ASN A 59 7.96 0.80 -8.49
C ASN A 59 8.64 2.19 -8.58
N PRO A 60 8.04 3.25 -8.00
CA PRO A 60 8.49 4.62 -8.11
C PRO A 60 9.59 4.96 -7.11
N ASP A 61 10.24 6.11 -7.28
CA ASP A 61 11.00 6.70 -6.18
C ASP A 61 10.06 7.16 -5.08
N GLU A 62 10.52 7.10 -3.83
CA GLU A 62 9.76 7.52 -2.67
C GLU A 62 10.51 8.59 -1.87
N TYR A 63 9.78 9.59 -1.39
CA TYR A 63 10.32 10.69 -0.60
C TYR A 63 9.42 10.94 0.61
N TYR A 64 10.00 10.98 1.81
CA TYR A 64 9.30 11.35 3.04
C TYR A 64 9.72 12.74 3.50
N ILE A 65 8.73 13.59 3.76
CA ILE A 65 8.93 14.98 4.15
C ILE A 65 8.19 15.27 5.45
N PHE A 66 8.92 15.71 6.48
CA PHE A 66 8.36 16.05 7.78
C PHE A 66 7.70 17.42 7.78
N LYS A 67 6.37 17.45 7.94
CA LYS A 67 5.57 18.68 7.88
C LYS A 67 5.96 19.73 8.93
N PRO A 68 6.24 19.38 10.20
CA PRO A 68 6.55 20.39 11.22
C PRO A 68 7.80 21.20 10.88
N THR A 69 8.89 20.55 10.45
CA THR A 69 10.12 21.24 10.07
C THR A 69 9.99 21.95 8.73
N LEU A 70 9.17 21.42 7.80
CA LEU A 70 8.84 22.10 6.55
C LEU A 70 8.14 23.45 6.81
N LYS A 71 7.18 23.48 7.73
CA LYS A 71 6.47 24.70 8.14
C LYS A 71 7.36 25.72 8.86
N GLN A 72 8.40 25.24 9.53
CA GLN A 72 9.41 26.07 10.21
C GLN A 72 10.51 26.57 9.26
N GLY A 73 10.51 26.13 7.98
CA GLY A 73 11.52 26.52 6.99
C GLY A 73 12.87 25.80 7.13
N HIS A 74 12.92 24.70 7.88
CA HIS A 74 14.11 23.84 7.99
C HIS A 74 14.17 22.80 6.86
N ASN A 75 15.28 22.05 6.77
CA ASN A 75 15.38 20.90 5.87
C ASN A 75 14.51 19.74 6.38
N PRO A 76 13.41 19.39 5.69
CA PRO A 76 12.42 18.45 6.20
C PRO A 76 12.46 17.06 5.54
N ILE A 77 13.36 16.81 4.59
CA ILE A 77 13.43 15.52 3.90
C ILE A 77 14.02 14.49 4.86
N LEU A 78 13.22 13.50 5.24
CA LEU A 78 13.59 12.43 6.16
C LEU A 78 14.31 11.29 5.44
N SER A 79 13.81 10.89 4.28
CA SER A 79 14.36 9.80 3.48
C SER A 79 14.05 9.96 1.99
N LYS A 80 14.89 9.33 1.16
CA LYS A 80 14.70 9.19 -0.28
C LYS A 80 15.07 7.76 -0.68
N THR A 81 14.19 7.07 -1.37
CA THR A 81 14.39 5.70 -1.84
C THR A 81 14.27 5.64 -3.34
N ILE A 82 15.25 5.02 -4.01
CA ILE A 82 15.24 4.86 -5.46
C ILE A 82 14.35 3.67 -5.84
N GLY A 83 13.34 3.92 -6.68
CA GLY A 83 12.52 2.89 -7.28
C GLY A 83 13.16 2.27 -8.52
N THR A 84 12.78 1.03 -8.84
CA THR A 84 13.31 0.35 -10.04
C THR A 84 12.91 1.02 -11.35
N LYS A 85 11.76 1.73 -11.37
CA LYS A 85 11.26 2.54 -12.48
C LYS A 85 11.37 1.85 -13.86
N LYS A 86 11.10 0.54 -13.96
CA LYS A 86 11.44 -0.29 -15.14
C LYS A 86 10.82 0.19 -16.46
N ILE A 87 9.63 0.78 -16.39
CA ILE A 87 8.85 1.24 -17.54
C ILE A 87 8.36 2.68 -17.32
N LYS A 88 8.12 3.39 -18.41
CA LYS A 88 7.47 4.71 -18.43
C LYS A 88 6.44 4.77 -19.56
N MET A 89 5.34 5.49 -19.33
CA MET A 89 4.31 5.70 -20.33
C MET A 89 4.54 7.00 -21.09
N ILE A 90 4.51 6.94 -22.42
CA ILE A 90 4.71 8.09 -23.30
C ILE A 90 3.60 8.19 -24.35
N TYR A 91 3.50 9.33 -25.03
CA TYR A 91 2.61 9.49 -26.17
C TYR A 91 3.04 8.63 -27.35
N HIS A 92 2.06 8.11 -28.07
CA HIS A 92 2.25 7.29 -29.25
C HIS A 92 1.30 7.72 -30.37
N LYS A 93 1.83 7.82 -31.59
CA LYS A 93 1.04 8.09 -32.79
C LYS A 93 0.63 6.75 -33.41
N GLY A 94 -0.39 6.10 -32.84
CA GLY A 94 -0.92 4.83 -33.32
C GLY A 94 -2.38 4.63 -32.92
N LYS A 95 -2.91 3.40 -33.05
CA LYS A 95 -4.29 3.06 -32.61
C LYS A 95 -4.50 3.34 -31.11
N LYS A 96 -3.44 3.18 -30.30
CA LYS A 96 -3.37 3.67 -28.92
C LYS A 96 -2.61 4.98 -28.90
N THR A 97 -3.13 5.96 -28.15
CA THR A 97 -2.53 7.29 -27.99
C THR A 97 -1.35 7.31 -27.02
N THR A 98 -1.17 6.23 -26.24
CA THR A 98 -0.06 6.05 -25.29
C THR A 98 0.55 4.65 -25.41
N ILE A 99 1.83 4.51 -25.02
CA ILE A 99 2.56 3.24 -24.98
C ILE A 99 3.53 3.20 -23.80
N ASN A 100 3.76 2.02 -23.25
CA ASN A 100 4.81 1.77 -22.27
C ASN A 100 6.13 1.41 -22.97
N ILE A 101 7.21 2.07 -22.57
CA ILE A 101 8.57 1.76 -23.00
C ILE A 101 9.47 1.50 -21.80
N SER A 102 10.52 0.72 -22.00
CA SER A 102 11.55 0.52 -21.00
C SER A 102 12.30 1.82 -20.73
N THR A 103 12.53 2.11 -19.45
CA THR A 103 13.46 3.17 -19.05
C THR A 103 14.91 2.76 -19.27
N THR A 104 15.77 3.75 -19.48
CA THR A 104 17.22 3.58 -19.57
C THR A 104 17.83 3.26 -18.21
N GLU A 105 19.02 2.66 -18.16
CA GLU A 105 19.72 2.41 -16.89
C GLU A 105 20.00 3.70 -16.11
N LYS A 106 20.35 4.78 -16.81
CA LYS A 106 20.56 6.10 -16.20
C LYS A 106 19.30 6.58 -15.48
N GLU A 107 18.13 6.45 -16.11
CA GLU A 107 16.86 6.80 -15.49
C GLU A 107 16.58 5.93 -14.26
N ARG A 108 16.78 4.61 -14.35
CA ARG A 108 16.52 3.70 -13.23
C ARG A 108 17.39 4.02 -12.01
N ASN A 109 18.65 4.38 -12.24
CA ASN A 109 19.63 4.67 -11.18
C ASN A 109 19.65 6.14 -10.73
N SER A 110 18.71 6.98 -11.21
CA SER A 110 18.59 8.39 -10.83
C SER A 110 17.29 8.66 -10.09
N PHE A 111 17.30 9.66 -9.21
CA PHE A 111 16.08 10.23 -8.67
C PHE A 111 15.33 11.03 -9.75
N VAL A 112 14.01 10.87 -9.77
CA VAL A 112 13.10 11.52 -10.70
C VAL A 112 12.91 13.00 -10.39
N LEU A 113 12.99 13.38 -9.12
CA LEU A 113 12.82 14.74 -8.62
C LEU A 113 14.10 15.23 -7.96
N ASN A 114 14.36 16.53 -8.08
CA ASN A 114 15.35 17.19 -7.22
C ASN A 114 14.70 17.69 -5.92
N ASP A 115 15.53 18.05 -4.94
CA ASP A 115 15.08 18.46 -3.61
C ASP A 115 14.15 19.69 -3.65
N GLY A 116 14.40 20.64 -4.54
CA GLY A 116 13.53 21.81 -4.70
C GLY A 116 12.12 21.43 -5.14
N GLU A 117 12.00 20.48 -6.07
CA GLU A 117 10.72 19.95 -6.55
C GLU A 117 10.00 19.14 -5.48
N VAL A 118 10.72 18.29 -4.75
CA VAL A 118 10.20 17.53 -3.61
C VAL A 118 9.61 18.47 -2.56
N LEU A 119 10.34 19.53 -2.21
CA LEU A 119 9.88 20.53 -1.23
C LEU A 119 8.69 21.34 -1.74
N GLN A 120 8.65 21.68 -3.04
CA GLN A 120 7.52 22.40 -3.63
C GLN A 120 6.23 21.57 -3.60
N LEU A 121 6.32 20.28 -3.97
CA LEU A 121 5.20 19.35 -3.90
C LEU A 121 4.73 19.16 -2.44
N ALA A 122 5.66 18.99 -1.49
CA ALA A 122 5.32 18.85 -0.08
C ALA A 122 4.61 20.09 0.49
N LYS A 123 5.02 21.30 0.06
CA LYS A 123 4.32 22.56 0.42
C LYS A 123 2.90 22.57 -0.14
N TRP A 124 2.70 22.19 -1.40
CA TRP A 124 1.37 22.09 -1.99
C TRP A 124 0.50 21.04 -1.29
N ALA A 125 1.05 19.87 -0.94
CA ALA A 125 0.35 18.86 -0.18
C ALA A 125 -0.17 19.39 1.16
N CYS A 126 0.68 20.15 1.90
CA CYS A 126 0.27 20.78 3.16
C CYS A 126 -0.83 21.83 2.96
N LEU A 127 -0.73 22.67 1.92
CA LEU A 127 -1.74 23.70 1.61
C LEU A 127 -3.09 23.08 1.24
N ILE A 128 -3.07 22.00 0.43
CA ILE A 128 -4.28 21.28 0.03
C ILE A 128 -4.93 20.60 1.24
N GLU A 129 -4.14 19.91 2.08
CA GLU A 129 -4.63 19.30 3.32
C GLU A 129 -5.25 20.34 4.27
N GLU A 130 -4.60 21.49 4.43
CA GLU A 130 -5.10 22.59 5.27
C GLU A 130 -6.43 23.14 4.75
N HIS A 131 -6.56 23.29 3.43
CA HIS A 131 -7.80 23.72 2.79
C HIS A 131 -8.95 22.73 3.03
N TYR A 132 -8.72 21.43 2.82
CA TYR A 132 -9.76 20.40 2.96
C TYR A 132 -9.95 19.90 4.40
N LYS A 133 -9.06 20.27 5.33
CA LYS A 133 -9.05 19.90 6.75
C LYS A 133 -9.07 18.38 7.01
N LYS A 134 -8.49 17.61 6.10
CA LYS A 134 -8.41 16.15 6.18
C LYS A 134 -7.23 15.64 5.34
N PRO A 135 -6.72 14.43 5.61
CA PRO A 135 -5.68 13.82 4.79
C PRO A 135 -6.11 13.70 3.32
N MET A 136 -5.19 13.96 2.40
CA MET A 136 -5.44 14.05 0.97
C MET A 136 -4.55 13.07 0.20
N ASP A 137 -5.13 12.49 -0.85
CA ASP A 137 -4.49 11.74 -1.93
C ASP A 137 -4.50 12.65 -3.16
N MET A 138 -3.31 12.93 -3.71
CA MET A 138 -3.11 13.92 -4.75
C MET A 138 -2.27 13.35 -5.89
N GLU A 139 -2.62 13.71 -7.11
CA GLU A 139 -1.85 13.38 -8.31
C GLU A 139 -1.19 14.65 -8.84
N TRP A 140 0.07 14.52 -9.28
CA TRP A 140 0.85 15.63 -9.79
C TRP A 140 1.62 15.24 -11.05
N ALA A 141 1.97 16.23 -11.86
CA ALA A 141 2.72 16.05 -13.09
C ALA A 141 3.72 17.19 -13.30
N LYS A 142 4.91 16.86 -13.79
CA LYS A 142 5.90 17.82 -14.26
C LYS A 142 5.81 17.93 -15.77
N ASP A 143 5.62 19.14 -16.28
CA ASP A 143 5.62 19.39 -17.71
C ASP A 143 7.05 19.39 -18.26
N GLY A 144 7.39 18.43 -19.11
CA GLY A 144 8.76 18.32 -19.65
C GLY A 144 9.16 19.41 -20.64
N LYS A 145 8.23 20.29 -21.06
CA LYS A 145 8.55 21.43 -21.93
C LYS A 145 8.87 22.69 -21.13
N SER A 146 8.04 23.00 -20.13
CA SER A 146 8.16 24.20 -19.31
C SER A 146 8.92 23.99 -18.01
N GLY A 147 9.11 22.74 -17.58
CA GLY A 147 9.71 22.38 -16.29
C GLY A 147 8.79 22.63 -15.09
N LYS A 148 7.57 23.12 -15.30
CA LYS A 148 6.63 23.47 -14.22
C LYS A 148 5.93 22.23 -13.67
N LEU A 149 5.64 22.27 -12.37
CA LEU A 149 4.83 21.26 -11.68
C LEU A 149 3.35 21.66 -11.68
N PHE A 150 2.47 20.67 -11.71
CA PHE A 150 1.01 20.83 -11.70
C PHE A 150 0.38 19.80 -10.77
N ILE A 151 -0.71 20.18 -10.11
CA ILE A 151 -1.63 19.25 -9.43
C ILE A 151 -2.75 18.95 -10.42
N VAL A 152 -3.00 17.66 -10.69
CA VAL A 152 -4.00 17.21 -11.67
C VAL A 152 -5.24 16.62 -10.99
N GLN A 153 -5.09 16.06 -9.78
CA GLN A 153 -6.21 15.57 -8.99
C GLN A 153 -5.91 15.76 -7.50
N ALA A 154 -6.93 16.05 -6.71
CA ALA A 154 -6.88 15.95 -5.26
C ALA A 154 -8.20 15.38 -4.74
N ARG A 155 -8.12 14.38 -3.86
CA ARG A 155 -9.29 13.77 -3.20
C ARG A 155 -8.94 13.39 -1.77
N PRO A 156 -9.93 13.24 -0.87
CA PRO A 156 -9.68 12.75 0.47
C PRO A 156 -9.03 11.36 0.45
N GLU A 157 -8.02 11.15 1.30
CA GLU A 157 -7.48 9.82 1.59
C GLU A 157 -8.54 9.03 2.40
N THR A 158 -8.76 7.75 2.08
CA THR A 158 -9.90 6.98 2.61
C THR A 158 -9.56 5.68 3.32
N VAL A 159 -8.32 5.20 3.23
CA VAL A 159 -7.87 3.93 3.84
C VAL A 159 -7.46 4.14 5.30
N GLN A 160 -6.61 5.13 5.57
CA GLN A 160 -6.13 5.41 6.93
C GLN A 160 -7.05 6.36 7.70
N SER A 161 -7.72 7.30 7.01
CA SER A 161 -8.65 8.25 7.65
C SER A 161 -9.86 7.58 8.34
N GLN A 162 -10.18 6.33 7.97
CA GLN A 162 -11.27 5.55 8.56
C GLN A 162 -10.85 4.66 9.74
N ARG A 163 -9.55 4.47 9.99
CA ARG A 163 -9.08 3.70 11.15
C ARG A 163 -9.11 4.59 12.39
N ASP A 164 -9.98 4.26 13.35
CA ASP A 164 -9.97 4.91 14.66
C ASP A 164 -8.70 4.51 15.41
N LYS A 165 -7.67 5.37 15.34
CA LYS A 165 -6.36 5.16 15.99
C LYS A 165 -6.43 4.98 17.50
N THR A 166 -7.57 5.31 18.12
CA THR A 166 -7.75 5.15 19.56
C THR A 166 -8.22 3.76 19.95
N ILE A 167 -8.52 2.91 18.98
CA ILE A 167 -8.90 1.52 19.20
C ILE A 167 -7.73 0.61 18.80
N LEU A 168 -7.12 -0.03 19.80
CA LEU A 168 -6.19 -1.14 19.58
C LEU A 168 -7.01 -2.41 19.29
N GLU A 169 -6.81 -2.99 18.12
CA GLU A 169 -7.43 -4.27 17.74
C GLU A 169 -6.43 -5.41 17.96
N GLU A 170 -6.74 -6.34 18.85
CA GLU A 170 -5.94 -7.54 19.11
C GLU A 170 -6.75 -8.77 18.66
N TYR A 171 -6.18 -9.57 17.77
CA TYR A 171 -6.81 -10.80 17.31
C TYR A 171 -6.40 -11.95 18.22
N LYS A 172 -7.36 -12.70 18.76
CA LYS A 172 -7.10 -13.87 19.61
C LYS A 172 -7.82 -15.10 19.10
N ILE A 173 -7.06 -16.17 18.89
CA ILE A 173 -7.58 -17.48 18.57
C ILE A 173 -7.47 -18.36 19.82
N ASN A 174 -8.61 -18.87 20.29
CA ASN A 174 -8.66 -19.65 21.54
C ASN A 174 -8.58 -21.15 21.26
N GLU A 175 -9.21 -21.60 20.17
CA GLU A 175 -9.20 -22.99 19.74
C GLU A 175 -8.29 -23.12 18.52
N LYS A 176 -7.35 -24.07 18.55
CA LYS A 176 -6.48 -24.33 17.39
C LYS A 176 -7.08 -25.48 16.58
N GLY A 177 -7.26 -25.25 15.28
CA GLY A 177 -7.68 -26.30 14.36
C GLY A 177 -6.52 -27.22 13.97
N LYS A 178 -6.79 -28.18 13.08
CA LYS A 178 -5.74 -28.98 12.44
C LYS A 178 -4.85 -28.06 11.60
N VAL A 179 -3.55 -28.01 11.89
CA VAL A 179 -2.57 -27.22 11.12
C VAL A 179 -2.36 -27.86 9.75
N LEU A 180 -2.60 -27.09 8.69
CA LEU A 180 -2.34 -27.48 7.30
C LEU A 180 -0.96 -27.02 6.84
N ALA A 181 -0.56 -25.80 7.21
CA ALA A 181 0.75 -25.23 6.89
C ALA A 181 1.17 -24.24 7.98
N ALA A 182 2.48 -24.04 8.11
CA ALA A 182 3.06 -23.02 8.98
C ALA A 182 4.16 -22.28 8.21
N GLY A 183 4.43 -21.04 8.56
CA GLY A 183 5.44 -20.21 7.93
C GLY A 183 5.66 -18.91 8.71
N LYS A 184 6.33 -17.94 8.10
CA LYS A 184 6.58 -16.65 8.77
C LYS A 184 5.33 -15.78 8.71
N ALA A 185 4.86 -15.33 9.87
CA ALA A 185 3.75 -14.40 9.95
C ALA A 185 4.14 -13.00 9.46
N VAL A 186 3.21 -12.35 8.78
CA VAL A 186 3.28 -10.95 8.34
C VAL A 186 2.01 -10.27 8.84
N GLY A 187 2.19 -9.29 9.74
CA GLY A 187 1.10 -8.68 10.49
C GLY A 187 0.68 -9.53 11.70
N ASP A 188 -0.41 -9.12 12.35
CA ASP A 188 -0.93 -9.66 13.61
C ASP A 188 -2.41 -10.05 13.52
N ARG A 189 -2.96 -10.08 12.30
CA ARG A 189 -4.38 -10.31 12.03
C ARG A 189 -4.69 -11.78 11.77
N ILE A 190 -5.97 -12.10 11.76
CA ILE A 190 -6.50 -13.40 11.34
C ILE A 190 -7.47 -13.19 10.18
N GLY A 191 -7.30 -13.99 9.13
CA GLY A 191 -8.13 -13.98 7.93
C GLY A 191 -8.69 -15.35 7.63
N GLN A 192 -9.88 -15.40 7.03
CA GLN A 192 -10.62 -16.64 6.80
C GLN A 192 -11.33 -16.62 5.47
N GLY A 193 -11.46 -17.79 4.85
CA GLY A 193 -12.19 -17.93 3.59
C GLY A 193 -12.03 -19.30 2.96
N MET A 194 -12.59 -19.44 1.76
CA MET A 194 -12.26 -20.57 0.90
C MET A 194 -10.85 -20.36 0.33
N ALA A 195 -10.00 -21.36 0.47
CA ALA A 195 -8.71 -21.41 -0.18
C ALA A 195 -8.88 -21.43 -1.70
N ASN A 196 -8.08 -20.65 -2.40
CA ASN A 196 -7.94 -20.73 -3.83
C ASN A 196 -6.45 -20.84 -4.16
N VAL A 197 -6.04 -22.06 -4.51
CA VAL A 197 -4.68 -22.36 -4.94
C VAL A 197 -4.55 -21.93 -6.40
N ILE A 198 -3.76 -20.88 -6.62
CA ILE A 198 -3.51 -20.31 -7.94
C ILE A 198 -2.01 -20.42 -8.19
N GLU A 199 -1.62 -21.23 -9.18
CA GLU A 199 -0.19 -21.46 -9.48
C GLU A 199 0.38 -20.45 -10.47
N SER A 200 -0.47 -19.74 -11.21
CA SER A 200 -0.06 -18.78 -12.24
C SER A 200 -0.99 -17.59 -12.30
N VAL A 201 -0.41 -16.41 -12.55
CA VAL A 201 -1.13 -15.14 -12.72
C VAL A 201 -2.24 -15.20 -13.78
N HIS A 202 -2.10 -16.06 -14.80
CA HIS A 202 -3.13 -16.24 -15.84
C HIS A 202 -4.46 -16.77 -15.30
N GLN A 203 -4.47 -17.31 -14.08
CA GLN A 203 -5.65 -17.90 -13.45
C GLN A 203 -6.30 -16.97 -12.42
N ILE A 204 -5.78 -15.76 -12.21
CA ILE A 204 -6.31 -14.82 -11.21
C ILE A 204 -7.78 -14.44 -11.45
N GLY A 205 -8.26 -14.54 -12.70
CA GLY A 205 -9.68 -14.34 -13.03
C GLY A 205 -10.64 -15.34 -12.36
N LYS A 206 -10.12 -16.45 -11.83
CA LYS A 206 -10.90 -17.44 -11.05
C LYS A 206 -10.98 -17.08 -9.56
N PHE A 207 -10.33 -16.01 -9.11
CA PHE A 207 -10.29 -15.62 -7.71
C PHE A 207 -11.54 -14.84 -7.31
N GLY A 208 -12.24 -15.34 -6.28
CA GLY A 208 -13.42 -14.72 -5.71
C GLY A 208 -13.07 -13.77 -4.56
N LYS A 209 -13.84 -12.69 -4.41
CA LYS A 209 -13.70 -11.77 -3.29
C LYS A 209 -13.87 -12.50 -1.94
N GLY A 210 -12.96 -12.23 -1.00
CA GLY A 210 -12.96 -12.82 0.34
C GLY A 210 -12.37 -14.23 0.42
N GLN A 211 -11.79 -14.75 -0.67
CA GLN A 211 -11.04 -16.00 -0.66
C GLN A 211 -9.64 -15.82 -0.05
N VAL A 212 -9.03 -16.93 0.36
CA VAL A 212 -7.63 -16.97 0.78
C VAL A 212 -6.77 -17.36 -0.42
N LEU A 213 -5.85 -16.48 -0.82
CA LEU A 213 -4.91 -16.76 -1.90
C LEU A 213 -3.82 -17.72 -1.40
N VAL A 214 -3.63 -18.85 -2.08
CA VAL A 214 -2.52 -19.77 -1.85
C VAL A 214 -1.72 -19.90 -3.14
N THR A 215 -0.43 -19.55 -3.13
CA THR A 215 0.42 -19.59 -4.34
C THR A 215 1.88 -19.91 -3.99
N ASP A 216 2.74 -20.16 -4.98
CA ASP A 216 4.17 -20.36 -4.73
C ASP A 216 4.87 -19.04 -4.38
N MET A 217 4.60 -18.00 -5.17
CA MET A 217 5.07 -16.62 -4.99
C MET A 217 4.15 -15.63 -5.69
N THR A 218 4.32 -14.34 -5.41
CA THR A 218 3.58 -13.23 -6.04
C THR A 218 4.54 -12.21 -6.63
N ASP A 219 4.08 -11.50 -7.64
CA ASP A 219 4.70 -10.31 -8.24
C ASP A 219 3.60 -9.23 -8.45
N PRO A 220 3.92 -8.03 -8.99
CA PRO A 220 2.95 -6.94 -9.11
C PRO A 220 1.66 -7.30 -9.87
N ASP A 221 1.70 -8.28 -10.77
CA ASP A 221 0.51 -8.66 -11.55
C ASP A 221 -0.56 -9.36 -10.68
N TRP A 222 -0.24 -9.76 -9.44
CA TRP A 222 -1.17 -10.37 -8.48
C TRP A 222 -1.94 -9.35 -7.63
N GLU A 223 -1.52 -8.08 -7.61
CA GLU A 223 -2.12 -7.03 -6.79
C GLU A 223 -3.65 -6.91 -6.90
N PRO A 224 -4.27 -7.01 -8.10
CA PRO A 224 -5.72 -6.89 -8.24
C PRO A 224 -6.50 -7.88 -7.37
N ILE A 225 -6.01 -9.12 -7.27
CA ILE A 225 -6.67 -10.15 -6.46
C ILE A 225 -6.26 -10.10 -4.99
N MET A 226 -5.04 -9.64 -4.68
CA MET A 226 -4.59 -9.42 -3.31
C MET A 226 -5.51 -8.40 -2.61
N LYS A 227 -5.89 -7.31 -3.29
CA LYS A 227 -6.82 -6.28 -2.77
C LYS A 227 -8.20 -6.80 -2.37
N ILE A 228 -8.62 -7.95 -2.90
CA ILE A 228 -9.92 -8.56 -2.60
C ILE A 228 -9.81 -9.87 -1.79
N ALA A 229 -8.60 -10.30 -1.45
CA ALA A 229 -8.35 -11.49 -0.63
C ALA A 229 -8.68 -11.24 0.85
N SER A 230 -8.98 -12.30 1.59
CA SER A 230 -9.12 -12.25 3.05
C SER A 230 -7.82 -12.61 3.79
N ALA A 231 -6.92 -13.34 3.12
CA ALA A 231 -5.57 -13.66 3.57
C ALA A 231 -4.71 -14.15 2.39
N ILE A 232 -3.38 -14.15 2.58
CA ILE A 232 -2.42 -14.61 1.57
C ILE A 232 -1.46 -15.63 2.18
N VAL A 233 -1.23 -16.74 1.48
CA VAL A 233 -0.28 -17.79 1.87
C VAL A 233 0.64 -18.09 0.70
N THR A 234 1.96 -18.00 0.92
CA THR A 234 2.96 -18.36 -0.11
C THR A 234 3.90 -19.47 0.35
N ASN A 235 4.32 -20.34 -0.58
CA ASN A 235 5.34 -21.34 -0.29
C ASN A 235 6.73 -20.72 -0.09
N ARG A 236 7.06 -19.71 -0.91
CA ARG A 236 8.37 -19.06 -0.91
C ARG A 236 8.24 -17.62 -0.46
N GLY A 237 9.36 -17.06 -0.03
CA GLY A 237 9.47 -15.67 0.41
C GLY A 237 9.81 -15.54 1.90
N GLY A 238 10.51 -14.46 2.22
CA GLY A 238 10.76 -14.01 3.59
C GLY A 238 9.90 -12.79 3.94
N ARG A 239 10.16 -12.19 5.11
CA ARG A 239 9.45 -10.98 5.59
C ARG A 239 9.57 -9.76 4.66
N THR A 240 10.47 -9.80 3.69
CA THR A 240 10.75 -8.77 2.68
C THR A 240 10.30 -9.17 1.26
N ALA A 241 9.63 -10.31 1.10
CA ALA A 241 9.12 -10.71 -0.20
C ALA A 241 7.93 -9.84 -0.63
N HIS A 242 7.65 -9.79 -1.94
CA HIS A 242 6.53 -9.03 -2.51
C HIS A 242 5.20 -9.25 -1.76
N ALA A 243 4.83 -10.51 -1.53
CA ALA A 243 3.61 -10.86 -0.78
C ALA A 243 3.60 -10.24 0.63
N ALA A 244 4.73 -10.21 1.33
CA ALA A 244 4.84 -9.68 2.67
C ALA A 244 4.72 -8.15 2.69
N ILE A 245 5.36 -7.46 1.75
CA ILE A 245 5.32 -5.99 1.64
C ILE A 245 3.89 -5.54 1.35
N ILE A 246 3.30 -6.02 0.25
CA ILE A 246 1.95 -5.63 -0.16
C ILE A 246 0.88 -6.04 0.87
N SER A 247 1.06 -7.17 1.58
CA SER A 247 0.10 -7.56 2.62
C SER A 247 0.11 -6.61 3.82
N ARG A 248 1.26 -6.02 4.19
CA ARG A 248 1.33 -5.00 5.25
C ARG A 248 0.57 -3.75 4.84
N GLU A 249 0.84 -3.26 3.63
CA GLU A 249 0.16 -2.09 3.05
C GLU A 249 -1.36 -2.26 3.02
N LEU A 250 -1.83 -3.44 2.59
CA LEU A 250 -3.26 -3.77 2.52
C LEU A 250 -3.88 -4.13 3.89
N GLY A 251 -3.07 -4.30 4.94
CA GLY A 251 -3.50 -4.79 6.25
C GLY A 251 -4.11 -6.20 6.20
N LEU A 252 -3.59 -7.05 5.32
CA LEU A 252 -4.02 -8.44 5.16
C LEU A 252 -3.10 -9.38 5.97
N PRO A 253 -3.67 -10.39 6.65
CA PRO A 253 -2.87 -11.43 7.25
C PRO A 253 -2.17 -12.24 6.16
N CYS A 254 -0.85 -12.38 6.28
CA CYS A 254 -0.06 -13.11 5.31
C CYS A 254 0.94 -14.05 5.97
N ILE A 255 1.04 -15.26 5.42
CA ILE A 255 2.05 -16.25 5.81
C ILE A 255 2.93 -16.55 4.61
N VAL A 256 4.23 -16.31 4.75
CA VAL A 256 5.21 -16.56 3.69
C VAL A 256 6.18 -17.67 4.08
N GLY A 257 6.75 -18.34 3.08
CA GLY A 257 7.77 -19.34 3.33
C GLY A 257 7.22 -20.64 3.91
N THR A 258 5.97 -21.01 3.58
CA THR A 258 5.36 -22.25 4.08
C THR A 258 5.95 -23.53 3.48
N THR A 259 6.78 -23.40 2.45
CA THR A 259 7.43 -24.45 1.64
C THR A 259 6.50 -25.37 0.85
N ASN A 260 5.32 -25.73 1.37
CA ASN A 260 4.43 -26.72 0.77
C ASN A 260 2.92 -26.47 0.96
N ALA A 261 2.50 -25.25 1.29
CA ALA A 261 1.07 -24.91 1.38
C ALA A 261 0.29 -25.24 0.10
N THR A 262 0.83 -24.96 -1.10
CA THR A 262 0.12 -25.27 -2.37
C THR A 262 -0.13 -26.76 -2.58
N LYS A 263 0.64 -27.64 -1.92
CA LYS A 263 0.47 -29.10 -1.99
C LYS A 263 -0.45 -29.64 -0.89
N LYS A 264 -0.47 -28.99 0.28
CA LYS A 264 -1.23 -29.45 1.45
C LYS A 264 -2.65 -28.92 1.51
N ILE A 265 -2.90 -27.77 0.91
CA ILE A 265 -4.20 -27.10 0.89
C ILE A 265 -4.81 -27.29 -0.51
N LYS A 266 -6.09 -27.63 -0.58
CA LYS A 266 -6.80 -27.73 -1.88
C LYS A 266 -7.72 -26.53 -2.09
N SER A 267 -7.86 -26.12 -3.35
CA SER A 267 -8.85 -25.10 -3.71
C SER A 267 -10.26 -25.53 -3.30
N GLY A 268 -11.02 -24.60 -2.73
CA GLY A 268 -12.38 -24.82 -2.21
C GLY A 268 -12.43 -25.21 -0.73
N GLU A 269 -11.31 -25.59 -0.11
CA GLU A 269 -11.27 -25.88 1.33
C GLU A 269 -11.45 -24.61 2.15
N LYS A 270 -12.24 -24.67 3.22
CA LYS A 270 -12.33 -23.58 4.19
C LYS A 270 -11.08 -23.58 5.06
N ILE A 271 -10.40 -22.45 5.15
CA ILE A 271 -9.17 -22.32 5.96
C ILE A 271 -9.16 -21.02 6.76
N THR A 272 -8.36 -21.03 7.83
CA THR A 272 -8.05 -19.88 8.68
C THR A 272 -6.57 -19.60 8.65
N VAL A 273 -6.18 -18.37 8.35
CA VAL A 273 -4.79 -17.90 8.34
C VAL A 273 -4.59 -17.01 9.55
N SER A 274 -3.80 -17.48 10.50
CA SER A 274 -3.51 -16.79 11.76
C SER A 274 -2.09 -16.26 11.77
N CYS A 275 -1.96 -14.93 11.88
CA CYS A 275 -0.70 -14.24 12.12
C CYS A 275 -0.63 -13.66 13.55
N ALA A 276 -1.65 -13.92 14.37
CA ALA A 276 -1.80 -13.34 15.71
C ALA A 276 -1.08 -14.14 16.82
N GLU A 277 -0.39 -15.22 16.47
CA GLU A 277 0.20 -16.17 17.43
C GLU A 277 1.71 -15.99 17.60
N GLY A 278 2.26 -14.87 17.14
CA GLY A 278 3.68 -14.52 17.27
C GLY A 278 4.39 -14.42 15.92
N GLU A 279 5.66 -14.80 15.88
CA GLU A 279 6.50 -14.70 14.68
C GLU A 279 6.20 -15.77 13.62
N GLU A 280 5.65 -16.90 14.06
CA GLU A 280 5.20 -18.00 13.22
C GLU A 280 3.68 -17.89 12.99
N GLY A 281 3.27 -18.00 11.74
CA GLY A 281 1.88 -18.00 11.34
C GLY A 281 1.41 -19.40 11.00
N PHE A 282 0.14 -19.67 11.28
CA PHE A 282 -0.48 -20.97 11.07
C PHE A 282 -1.68 -20.90 10.12
N VAL A 283 -1.74 -21.84 9.19
CA VAL A 283 -2.93 -22.10 8.39
C VAL A 283 -3.66 -23.28 9.00
N TYR A 284 -4.86 -23.05 9.53
CA TYR A 284 -5.73 -24.08 10.09
C TYR A 284 -6.78 -24.54 9.10
N SER A 285 -7.13 -25.82 9.17
CA SER A 285 -8.29 -26.38 8.49
C SER A 285 -9.58 -25.90 9.15
N GLY A 286 -10.53 -25.48 8.32
CA GLY A 286 -11.82 -24.95 8.75
C GLY A 286 -11.81 -23.45 9.05
N LEU A 287 -12.99 -22.93 9.37
CA LEU A 287 -13.19 -21.56 9.86
C LEU A 287 -13.15 -21.58 11.39
N VAL A 288 -11.94 -21.42 11.93
CA VAL A 288 -11.68 -21.52 13.36
C VAL A 288 -12.14 -20.24 14.08
N PRO A 289 -13.02 -20.30 15.08
CA PRO A 289 -13.48 -19.09 15.76
C PRO A 289 -12.33 -18.27 16.37
N PHE A 290 -12.32 -16.96 16.12
CA PHE A 290 -11.40 -16.02 16.73
C PHE A 290 -12.15 -14.79 17.23
N LYS A 291 -11.55 -14.07 18.19
CA LYS A 291 -12.08 -12.84 18.77
C LYS A 291 -11.22 -11.67 18.34
N ILE A 292 -11.85 -10.54 18.04
CA ILE A 292 -11.17 -9.26 17.86
C ILE A 292 -11.46 -8.45 19.11
N MET A 293 -10.46 -8.29 19.97
CA MET A 293 -10.57 -7.43 21.14
C MET A 293 -10.25 -6.01 20.72
N LYS A 294 -11.16 -5.09 21.02
CA LYS A 294 -11.02 -3.67 20.73
C LYS A 294 -10.80 -2.93 22.05
N THR A 295 -9.60 -2.43 22.26
CA THR A 295 -9.25 -1.67 23.45
C THR A 295 -9.22 -0.19 23.12
N ASP A 296 -10.12 0.58 23.73
CA ASP A 296 -10.09 2.05 23.65
C ASP A 296 -8.96 2.60 24.52
N LEU A 297 -7.88 3.00 23.87
CA LEU A 297 -6.67 3.53 24.48
C LEU A 297 -6.94 4.82 25.26
N LYS A 298 -8.02 5.57 24.97
CA LYS A 298 -8.37 6.79 25.73
C LYS A 298 -8.77 6.48 27.17
N LYS A 299 -9.22 5.25 27.44
CA LYS A 299 -9.68 4.80 28.77
C LYS A 299 -8.55 4.25 29.64
N ILE A 300 -7.35 4.09 29.09
CA ILE A 300 -6.20 3.56 29.84
C ILE A 300 -5.57 4.73 30.63
N PRO A 301 -5.48 4.63 31.97
CA PRO A 301 -4.85 5.67 32.78
C PRO A 301 -3.36 5.77 32.44
N ARG A 302 -2.86 7.00 32.29
CA ARG A 302 -1.42 7.22 32.05
C ARG A 302 -0.64 6.98 33.35
N PRO A 303 0.43 6.16 33.32
CA PRO A 303 1.27 5.98 34.49
C PRO A 303 2.02 7.27 34.83
N LYS A 304 2.47 7.39 36.09
CA LYS A 304 3.33 8.50 36.53
C LYS A 304 4.69 8.48 35.83
N THR A 305 5.20 7.29 35.51
CA THR A 305 6.47 7.09 34.82
C THR A 305 6.33 7.32 33.33
N LYS A 306 7.23 8.10 32.73
CA LYS A 306 7.32 8.25 31.27
C LYS A 306 7.75 6.92 30.66
N ILE A 307 6.85 6.26 29.94
CA ILE A 307 7.18 5.10 29.13
C ILE A 307 7.90 5.59 27.87
N MET A 308 9.09 5.05 27.61
CA MET A 308 9.89 5.33 26.41
C MET A 308 10.12 4.02 25.64
N MET A 309 10.46 4.14 24.35
CA MET A 309 10.71 2.99 23.49
C MET A 309 12.19 2.97 23.07
N ASN A 310 12.79 1.79 23.05
CA ASN A 310 14.09 1.57 22.43
C ASN A 310 13.85 1.09 21.00
N VAL A 311 14.09 1.97 20.01
CA VAL A 311 13.81 1.70 18.60
C VAL A 311 15.12 1.73 17.82
N GLY A 312 15.45 0.59 17.18
CA GLY A 312 16.66 0.45 16.37
C GLY A 312 16.44 0.52 14.86
N ASN A 313 15.22 0.24 14.38
CA ASN A 313 14.88 0.31 12.96
C ASN A 313 14.11 1.62 12.65
N PRO A 314 14.66 2.56 11.87
CA PRO A 314 13.98 3.80 11.51
C PRO A 314 12.72 3.58 10.66
N GLU A 315 12.62 2.50 9.89
CA GLU A 315 11.45 2.20 9.04
C GLU A 315 10.17 2.01 9.88
N GLN A 316 10.31 1.52 11.12
CA GLN A 316 9.19 1.29 12.03
C GLN A 316 8.85 2.52 12.88
N ALA A 317 9.62 3.60 12.78
CA ALA A 317 9.46 4.76 13.68
C ALA A 317 8.07 5.41 13.58
N PHE A 318 7.46 5.42 12.39
CA PHE A 318 6.12 5.98 12.18
C PHE A 318 5.03 5.10 12.79
N GLU A 319 5.21 3.77 12.85
CA GLU A 319 4.25 2.84 13.45
C GLU A 319 4.06 3.09 14.95
N PHE A 320 5.14 3.46 15.63
CA PHE A 320 5.17 3.63 17.08
C PHE A 320 4.61 4.98 17.55
N ARG A 321 4.50 5.96 16.65
CA ARG A 321 3.90 7.27 16.95
C ARG A 321 2.41 7.24 16.65
N ARG A 322 1.66 6.49 17.48
CA ARG A 322 0.19 6.44 17.47
C ARG A 322 -0.43 7.59 18.26
#